data_AF-A0A434GFB2-F1
#
_entry.id   AF-A0A434GFB2-F1
#
_cell.length_a   1.000
_cell.length_b   1.000
_cell.length_c   1.000
_cell.angle_alpha   90.00
_cell.angle_beta   90.00
_cell.angle_gamma   90.00
#
_symmetry.space_group_name_H-M   'P 1'
#
loop_
_entity.id
_entity.type
_entity.pdbx_description
1 polymer ?
#
loop_
_entity_poly.entity_id
_entity_poly.type
_entity_poly.pdbx_seq_one_letter_code
_entity_poly.pdbx_strand_id
1 'polypeptide(L)'
;MDNERIAELFEGLGPVSIRKLFGGKGIYFDGVIVAIVLRGELLLKADEQSVPEFEAAGCTQWTYTGSRHGKLVAMPYWSVPD
;
A
#
# COMPACT_ATOMS: atom_id res chain seq x y z
N MET A 1 -3.25 0.51 12.81
CA MET A 1 -4.51 0.09 12.18
C MET A 1 -4.72 -1.41 12.39
N ASP A 2 -5.81 -1.81 13.05
CA ASP A 2 -6.19 -3.22 13.23
C ASP A 2 -6.80 -3.82 11.95
N ASN A 3 -7.27 -5.07 11.99
CA ASN A 3 -7.80 -5.74 10.81
C ASN A 3 -9.26 -5.37 10.52
N GLU A 4 -10.04 -5.07 11.56
CA GLU A 4 -11.45 -4.68 11.42
C GLU A 4 -11.56 -3.34 10.69
N ARG A 5 -10.76 -2.35 11.10
CA ARG A 5 -10.72 -1.05 10.43
C ARG A 5 -10.28 -1.16 8.97
N ILE A 6 -9.36 -2.09 8.66
CA ILE A 6 -8.96 -2.34 7.28
C ILE A 6 -10.14 -2.93 6.49
N ALA A 7 -10.84 -3.93 7.02
CA ALA A 7 -11.97 -4.52 6.33
C ALA A 7 -13.08 -3.48 6.03
N GLU A 8 -13.38 -2.60 6.98
CA GLU A 8 -14.34 -1.50 6.79
C GLU A 8 -13.93 -0.55 5.65
N LEU A 9 -12.66 -0.13 5.61
CA LEU A 9 -12.18 0.80 4.58
C LEU A 9 -12.29 0.24 3.16
N PHE A 10 -12.22 -1.08 3.01
CA PHE A 10 -12.30 -1.76 1.72
C PHE A 10 -13.67 -2.41 1.46
N GLU A 11 -14.68 -2.16 2.30
CA GLU A 11 -16.00 -2.77 2.18
C GLU A 11 -16.64 -2.52 0.81
N GLY A 12 -16.41 -1.34 0.22
CA GLY A 12 -16.91 -1.01 -1.12
C GLY A 12 -16.32 -1.85 -2.26
N LEU A 13 -15.15 -2.46 -2.05
CA LEU A 13 -14.55 -3.43 -2.98
C LEU A 13 -15.05 -4.86 -2.71
N GLY A 14 -15.39 -5.15 -1.44
CA GLY A 14 -15.80 -6.47 -0.94
C GLY A 14 -14.82 -7.02 0.10
N PRO A 15 -15.01 -8.27 0.54
CA PRO A 15 -14.16 -8.88 1.58
C PRO A 15 -12.69 -8.94 1.16
N VAL A 16 -11.81 -8.35 1.97
CA VAL A 16 -10.36 -8.42 1.78
C VAL A 16 -9.72 -9.46 2.69
N SER A 17 -8.63 -10.06 2.22
CA SER A 17 -7.76 -10.90 3.06
C SER A 17 -6.51 -10.13 3.46
N ILE A 18 -6.04 -10.36 4.68
CA ILE A 18 -4.90 -9.65 5.27
C ILE A 18 -3.80 -10.66 5.58
N ARG A 19 -2.58 -10.39 5.10
CA ARG A 19 -1.40 -11.26 5.30
C ARG A 19 -0.23 -10.45 5.86
N LYS A 20 0.72 -11.09 6.53
CA LYS A 20 1.97 -10.43 6.96
C LYS A 20 2.82 -10.11 5.72
N LEU A 21 3.22 -8.85 5.57
CA LEU A 21 4.07 -8.40 4.45
C LEU A 21 4.92 -7.21 4.88
N PHE A 22 6.22 -7.22 4.57
CA PHE A 22 7.19 -6.16 4.90
C PHE A 22 7.23 -5.75 6.38
N GLY A 23 6.97 -6.70 7.29
CA GLY A 23 6.85 -6.41 8.73
C GLY A 23 5.56 -5.68 9.13
N GLY A 24 4.67 -5.43 8.16
CA GLY A 24 3.31 -4.91 8.36
C GLY A 24 2.26 -5.87 7.79
N LYS A 25 1.26 -5.30 7.14
CA LYS A 25 0.11 -6.03 6.58
C LYS A 25 0.03 -5.81 5.07
N GLY A 26 -0.14 -6.86 4.29
CA GLY A 26 -0.60 -6.79 2.90
C GLY A 26 -2.10 -7.05 2.84
N ILE A 27 -2.80 -6.25 2.04
CA ILE A 27 -4.25 -6.26 1.86
C ILE A 27 -4.54 -6.75 0.46
N TYR A 28 -5.35 -7.80 0.36
CA TYR A 28 -5.62 -8.51 -0.88
C TYR A 28 -7.12 -8.60 -1.14
N PHE A 29 -7.54 -8.27 -2.35
CA PHE A 29 -8.88 -8.51 -2.86
C PHE A 29 -8.80 -9.57 -3.97
N ASP A 30 -9.57 -10.66 -3.86
CA ASP A 30 -9.53 -11.80 -4.79
C ASP A 30 -8.10 -12.29 -5.11
N GLY A 31 -7.23 -12.31 -4.09
CA GLY A 31 -5.84 -12.74 -4.20
C GLY A 31 -4.89 -11.72 -4.82
N VAL A 32 -5.40 -10.56 -5.28
CA VAL A 32 -4.61 -9.44 -5.82
C VAL A 32 -4.28 -8.46 -4.72
N ILE A 33 -3.00 -8.10 -4.56
CA ILE A 33 -2.58 -7.10 -3.58
C ILE A 33 -2.99 -5.69 -4.04
N VAL A 34 -3.75 -4.99 -3.21
CA VAL A 34 -4.28 -3.65 -3.49
C VAL A 34 -3.71 -2.58 -2.57
N ALA A 35 -3.26 -2.95 -1.38
CA ALA A 35 -2.70 -2.00 -0.40
C ALA A 35 -1.78 -2.70 0.61
N ILE A 36 -1.02 -1.91 1.36
CA ILE A 36 -0.28 -2.37 2.53
C ILE A 36 -0.52 -1.42 3.71
N VAL A 37 -0.42 -1.95 4.93
CA VAL A 37 -0.23 -1.12 6.13
C VAL A 37 1.19 -1.32 6.61
N LEU A 38 1.97 -0.24 6.61
CA LEU A 38 3.36 -0.23 7.03
C LEU A 38 3.57 0.88 8.03
N ARG A 39 4.23 0.59 9.16
CA ARG A 39 4.49 1.57 10.24
C ARG A 39 3.24 2.32 10.74
N GLY A 40 2.06 1.70 10.60
CA GLY A 40 0.78 2.27 11.02
C GLY A 40 0.02 3.03 9.92
N GLU A 41 0.65 3.28 8.78
CA GLU A 41 0.10 4.04 7.66
C GLU A 41 -0.43 3.11 6.57
N LEU A 42 -1.56 3.49 5.95
CA LEU A 42 -2.12 2.81 4.79
C LEU A 42 -1.47 3.37 3.52
N LEU A 43 -0.97 2.47 2.67
CA LEU A 43 -0.44 2.80 1.36
C LEU A 43 -1.18 2.00 0.30
N LEU A 44 -1.66 2.66 -0.75
CA LEU A 44 -2.35 2.02 -1.87
C LEU A 44 -1.36 1.61 -2.94
N LYS A 45 -1.61 0.48 -3.61
CA LYS A 45 -0.80 0.07 -4.74
C LYS A 45 -1.22 0.89 -5.98
N ALA A 46 -0.25 1.47 -6.66
CA ALA A 46 -0.46 2.16 -7.94
C ALA A 46 0.34 1.47 -9.05
N ASP A 47 -0.22 1.50 -10.24
CA ASP A 47 0.40 1.05 -11.49
C ASP A 47 0.71 2.24 -12.41
N GLU A 48 1.24 1.98 -13.60
CA GLU A 48 1.64 3.03 -14.55
C GLU A 48 0.49 3.96 -14.96
N GLN A 49 -0.76 3.48 -14.90
CA GLN A 49 -1.94 4.26 -15.27
C GLN A 49 -2.40 5.16 -14.13
N SER A 50 -2.31 4.68 -12.88
CA SER A 50 -2.77 5.40 -11.69
C SER A 50 -1.71 6.31 -11.06
N VAL A 51 -0.40 6.02 -11.26
CA VAL A 51 0.70 6.85 -10.72
C VAL A 51 0.52 8.36 -10.97
N PRO A 52 0.17 8.84 -12.18
CA PRO A 52 -0.01 10.27 -12.41
C PRO A 52 -1.09 10.92 -11.52
N GLU A 53 -2.13 10.17 -11.16
CA GLU A 53 -3.20 10.67 -10.29
C GLU A 53 -2.72 10.80 -8.83
N PHE A 54 -1.93 9.84 -8.36
CA PHE A 54 -1.31 9.91 -7.03
C PHE A 54 -0.30 11.06 -6.95
N GLU A 55 0.53 11.26 -7.98
CA GLU A 55 1.45 12.40 -8.04
C GLU A 55 0.71 13.73 -8.03
N ALA A 56 -0.36 13.86 -8.84
CA ALA A 56 -1.19 15.06 -8.89
C ALA A 56 -1.92 15.35 -7.56
N ALA A 57 -2.28 14.30 -6.81
CA ALA A 57 -2.88 14.40 -5.48
C ALA A 57 -1.86 14.69 -4.37
N GLY A 58 -0.56 14.81 -4.68
CA GLY A 58 0.50 15.07 -3.69
C GLY A 58 0.88 13.85 -2.86
N CYS A 59 0.51 12.65 -3.28
CA CYS A 59 0.86 11.41 -2.60
C CYS A 59 2.36 11.13 -2.73
N THR A 60 2.92 10.47 -1.72
CA THR A 60 4.35 10.10 -1.69
C THR A 60 4.52 8.60 -1.93
N GLN A 61 5.38 8.25 -2.88
CA GLN A 61 5.77 6.86 -3.13
C GLN A 61 6.66 6.34 -2.00
N TRP A 62 6.38 5.13 -1.52
CA TRP A 62 7.23 4.46 -0.55
C TRP A 62 8.54 4.01 -1.18
N THR A 63 9.64 4.48 -0.60
CA THR A 63 11.00 4.07 -0.95
C THR A 63 11.73 3.51 0.28
N TYR A 64 12.70 2.61 0.05
CA TYR A 64 13.59 2.12 1.11
C TYR A 64 14.98 1.81 0.56
N THR A 65 15.98 1.82 1.44
CA THR A 65 17.36 1.43 1.07
C THR A 65 17.50 -0.10 1.12
N GLY A 66 17.78 -0.72 -0.03
CA GLY A 66 17.96 -2.16 -0.14
C GLY A 66 19.24 -2.63 0.54
N SER A 67 19.13 -3.58 1.47
CA SER A 67 20.25 -4.08 2.28
C SER A 67 21.39 -4.72 1.48
N ARG A 68 21.10 -5.27 0.29
CA ARG A 68 22.08 -5.96 -0.55
C ARG A 68 23.06 -5.02 -1.26
N HIS A 69 22.61 -3.82 -1.63
CA HIS A 69 23.38 -2.91 -2.49
C HIS A 69 23.43 -1.46 -1.99
N GLY A 70 22.74 -1.13 -0.88
CA GLY A 70 22.64 0.23 -0.36
C GLY A 70 21.90 1.21 -1.29
N LYS A 71 21.22 0.70 -2.32
CA LYS A 71 20.50 1.52 -3.29
C LYS A 71 19.08 1.79 -2.83
N LEU A 72 18.56 2.97 -3.16
CA LEU A 72 17.15 3.29 -2.99
C LEU A 72 16.31 2.42 -3.93
N VAL A 73 15.28 1.79 -3.39
CA VAL A 73 14.28 0.99 -4.11
C VAL A 73 12.94 1.67 -3.94
N ALA A 74 12.27 1.97 -5.05
CA ALA A 74 10.91 2.51 -5.06
C ALA A 74 9.90 1.37 -5.20
N MET A 75 8.96 1.30 -4.28
CA MET A 75 7.90 0.30 -4.28
C MET A 75 6.64 0.90 -4.91
N PRO A 76 5.76 0.09 -5.53
CA PRO A 76 4.53 0.58 -6.16
C PRO A 76 3.45 0.93 -5.12
N TYR A 77 3.81 1.39 -3.93
CA TYR A 77 2.87 1.73 -2.86
C TYR A 77 3.00 3.21 -2.52
N TRP A 78 1.87 3.91 -2.46
CA TRP A 78 1.79 5.35 -2.34
C TRP A 78 0.92 5.72 -1.14
N SER A 79 1.22 6.84 -0.49
CA SER A 79 0.37 7.38 0.56
C SER A 79 -1.03 7.67 0.04
N VAL A 80 -2.01 7.66 0.94
CA VAL A 80 -3.32 8.25 0.65
C VAL A 80 -3.22 9.78 0.77
N PRO A 81 -4.01 10.56 0.00
CA PRO A 81 -4.16 11.99 0.22
C PRO A 81 -4.74 12.29 1.61
N ASP A 82 -4.47 13.49 2.13
CA ASP A 82 -5.07 14.01 3.37
C ASP A 82 -6.58 14.31 3.22
#